data_AF-A0A915J9R8-F1
#
_entry.id   AF-A0A915J9R8-F1
#
_cell.length_a   1.000
_cell.length_b   1.000
_cell.length_c   1.000
_cell.angle_alpha   90.00
_cell.angle_beta   90.00
_cell.angle_gamma   90.00
#
_symmetry.space_group_name_H-M   'P 1'
#
loop_
_entity.id
_entity.type
_entity.pdbx_description
1 polymer ?
#
loop_
_entity_poly.entity_id
_entity_poly.type
_entity_poly.pdbx_seq_one_letter_code
_entity_poly.pdbx_strand_id
1 'polypeptide(L)'
;YCSHNGDAPNLHFYRNFCPSNLAWLSITALALYLCSFAAGFGPLPWTICAEIFDNKSRSLGTSITTTVNWTANLLVSLTFLTLTQALSRQVNEFFVIKGAFLLYAGLSTVGLVLFYIFLPETKYHTLDDVEFLIR
;
A
#
# COMPACT_ATOMS: atom_id res chain seq x y z
N TYR A 1 16.10 -8.31 26.97
CA TYR A 1 16.19 -7.74 28.32
C TYR A 1 15.87 -6.27 28.26
N CYS A 2 14.62 -5.88 28.54
CA CYS A 2 14.29 -4.49 28.80
C CYS A 2 14.16 -4.36 30.31
N SER A 3 15.09 -3.63 30.92
CA SER A 3 15.07 -3.39 32.35
C SER A 3 13.93 -2.40 32.64
N HIS A 4 12.89 -2.88 33.31
CA HIS A 4 11.84 -2.06 33.91
C HIS A 4 12.46 -1.26 35.06
N ASN A 5 13.03 -0.10 34.76
CA ASN A 5 13.39 0.90 35.77
C ASN A 5 12.66 2.20 35.41
N GLY A 6 11.45 2.37 35.95
CA GLY A 6 10.68 3.60 35.77
C GLY A 6 9.19 3.39 35.98
N ASP A 7 8.79 3.34 37.24
CA ASP A 7 7.39 3.44 37.67
C ASP A 7 6.83 4.83 37.27
N ALA A 8 6.15 4.91 36.13
CA ALA A 8 5.26 6.00 35.79
C ALA A 8 3.84 5.60 36.18
N PRO A 9 3.26 6.13 37.27
CA PRO A 9 2.11 5.50 37.94
C PRO A 9 0.77 5.62 37.20
N ASN A 10 0.67 6.27 36.03
CA ASN A 10 -0.63 6.52 35.38
C ASN A 10 -0.65 6.48 33.83
N LEU A 11 0.36 5.92 33.16
CA LEU A 11 0.35 5.80 31.69
C LEU A 11 0.19 4.32 31.26
N HIS A 12 -1.05 3.83 31.26
CA HIS A 12 -1.39 2.46 30.87
C HIS A 12 -1.27 2.16 29.36
N PHE A 13 -0.85 3.13 28.55
CA PHE A 13 -1.00 3.04 27.09
C PHE A 13 0.00 2.10 26.41
N TYR A 14 1.17 1.78 27.01
CA TYR A 14 2.12 0.88 26.35
C TYR A 14 3.16 0.24 27.31
N ARG A 15 2.83 -0.91 27.92
CA ARG A 15 3.72 -1.63 28.85
C ARG A 15 4.93 -2.33 28.20
N ASN A 16 5.00 -2.40 26.86
CA ASN A 16 6.00 -3.18 26.13
C ASN A 16 6.97 -2.34 25.28
N PHE A 17 7.09 -1.03 25.52
CA PHE A 17 7.98 -0.17 24.73
C PHE A 17 9.39 -0.25 25.29
N CYS A 18 10.29 -0.88 24.55
CA CYS A 18 11.71 -0.78 24.81
C CYS A 18 12.31 0.29 23.89
N PRO A 19 12.99 1.33 24.42
CA PRO A 19 13.71 2.26 23.59
C PRO A 19 14.79 1.49 22.83
N SER A 20 14.59 1.32 21.52
CA SER A 20 15.56 0.72 20.62
C SER A 20 16.17 1.82 19.76
N ASN A 21 17.49 1.80 19.59
CA ASN A 21 18.22 2.74 18.73
C ASN A 21 17.82 2.64 17.24
N LEU A 22 16.91 1.73 16.87
CA LEU A 22 16.39 1.54 15.52
C LEU A 22 15.00 2.15 15.32
N ALA A 23 14.36 2.73 16.34
CA ALA A 23 13.02 3.30 16.21
C ALA A 23 12.94 4.42 15.16
N TRP A 24 13.99 5.24 15.04
CA TRP A 24 14.07 6.30 14.03
C TRP A 24 14.00 5.74 12.60
N LEU A 25 14.60 4.57 12.35
CA LEU A 25 14.63 3.94 11.03
C LEU A 25 13.21 3.59 10.56
N SER A 26 12.39 3.03 11.46
CA SER A 26 10.98 2.71 11.14
C SER A 26 10.16 3.96 10.84
N ILE A 27 10.37 5.04 11.59
CA ILE A 27 9.66 6.32 11.39
C ILE A 27 10.07 6.94 10.04
N THR A 28 11.37 7.00 9.76
CA THR A 28 11.88 7.55 8.49
C THR A 28 11.42 6.71 7.29
N ALA A 29 11.44 5.38 7.40
CA ALA A 29 10.96 4.50 6.34
C ALA A 29 9.46 4.68 6.06
N LEU A 30 8.64 4.79 7.11
CA LEU A 30 7.21 5.08 6.96
C LEU A 30 6.97 6.45 6.31
N ALA A 31 7.72 7.48 6.73
CA ALA A 31 7.60 8.81 6.14
C ALA A 31 7.94 8.81 4.64
N LEU A 32 9.05 8.17 4.25
CA LEU A 32 9.44 8.02 2.84
C LEU A 32 8.39 7.26 2.02
N TYR A 33 7.82 6.18 2.59
CA TYR A 33 6.72 5.45 1.98
C TYR A 33 5.51 6.35 1.75
N LEU A 34 5.08 7.12 2.76
CA LEU A 34 3.92 8.02 2.65
C LEU A 34 4.15 9.14 1.63
N CYS A 35 5.34 9.75 1.61
CA CYS A 35 5.70 10.76 0.61
C CYS A 35 5.65 10.19 -0.81
N SER A 36 6.22 9.01 -1.01
CA SER A 36 6.23 8.33 -2.33
C SER A 36 4.81 7.94 -2.76
N PHE A 37 4.00 7.44 -1.83
CA PHE A 37 2.61 7.11 -2.07
C PHE A 37 1.79 8.35 -2.44
N ALA A 38 1.94 9.44 -1.69
CA ALA A 38 1.21 10.69 -1.94
C ALA A 38 1.55 11.32 -3.30
N ALA A 39 2.81 11.25 -3.74
CA ALA A 39 3.23 11.80 -5.02
C ALA A 39 2.84 10.91 -6.22
N GLY A 40 2.81 9.59 -6.05
CA GLY A 40 2.53 8.63 -7.11
C GLY A 40 1.16 7.99 -6.99
N PHE A 41 1.08 6.86 -6.28
CA PHE A 41 -0.11 5.98 -6.22
C PHE A 41 -1.34 6.60 -5.55
N GLY A 42 -1.22 7.73 -4.85
CA GLY A 42 -2.33 8.46 -4.25
C GLY A 42 -3.29 9.02 -5.29
N PRO A 43 -2.86 9.98 -6.13
CA PRO A 43 -3.71 10.57 -7.17
C PRO A 43 -3.73 9.77 -8.48
N LEU A 44 -2.61 9.12 -8.84
CA LEU A 44 -2.38 8.62 -10.20
C LEU A 44 -3.44 7.61 -10.70
N PRO A 45 -3.87 6.59 -9.93
CA PRO A 45 -4.88 5.65 -10.42
C PRO A 45 -6.22 6.32 -10.70
N TRP A 46 -6.60 7.33 -9.92
CA TRP A 46 -7.86 8.06 -10.09
C TRP A 46 -7.82 8.96 -11.32
N THR A 47 -6.69 9.62 -11.55
CA THR A 47 -6.46 10.43 -12.77
C THR A 47 -6.54 9.55 -14.02
N ILE A 48 -5.87 8.40 -14.00
CA ILE A 48 -5.85 7.48 -15.14
C ILE A 48 -7.23 6.90 -15.43
N CYS A 49 -8.02 6.56 -14.40
CA CYS A 49 -9.41 6.15 -14.62
C CYS A 49 -10.21 7.25 -15.35
N ALA A 50 -9.97 8.52 -15.03
CA ALA A 50 -10.66 9.62 -15.69
C ALA A 50 -10.25 9.79 -17.17
N GLU A 51 -8.99 9.46 -17.51
CA GLU A 51 -8.42 9.57 -18.86
C GLU A 51 -8.74 8.37 -19.76
N ILE A 52 -8.73 7.15 -19.22
CA ILE A 52 -8.97 5.91 -20.01
C ILE A 52 -10.44 5.74 -20.38
N PHE A 53 -11.37 6.09 -19.48
CA PHE A 53 -12.78 5.83 -19.74
C PHE A 53 -13.44 6.95 -20.55
N ASP A 54 -14.07 6.56 -21.67
CA ASP A 54 -14.96 7.43 -22.46
C ASP A 54 -16.05 8.06 -21.58
N ASN A 55 -16.43 9.30 -21.89
CA ASN A 55 -17.43 10.11 -21.21
C ASN A 55 -18.74 9.34 -20.94
N LYS A 56 -19.19 8.49 -21.88
CA LYS A 56 -20.45 7.75 -21.75
C LYS A 56 -20.38 6.61 -20.72
N SER A 57 -19.20 6.00 -20.59
CA SER A 57 -18.99 4.80 -19.77
C SER A 57 -18.18 5.08 -18.50
N ARG A 58 -17.69 6.32 -18.31
CA ARG A 58 -16.79 6.71 -17.21
C ARG A 58 -17.36 6.40 -15.84
N SER A 59 -18.65 6.65 -15.61
CA SER A 59 -19.29 6.36 -14.33
C SER A 59 -19.29 4.87 -14.01
N LEU A 60 -19.58 4.01 -14.99
CA LEU A 60 -19.58 2.56 -14.85
C LEU A 60 -18.15 2.01 -14.67
N GLY A 61 -17.22 2.41 -15.53
CA GLY A 61 -15.81 1.99 -15.47
C GLY A 61 -15.14 2.38 -14.16
N THR A 62 -15.36 3.62 -13.70
CA THR A 62 -14.86 4.10 -12.41
C THR A 62 -15.49 3.33 -11.25
N SER A 63 -16.78 3.00 -11.31
CA SER A 63 -17.47 2.25 -10.24
C SER A 63 -16.95 0.80 -10.09
N ILE A 64 -16.72 0.11 -11.22
CA ILE A 64 -16.16 -1.24 -11.23
C ILE A 64 -14.73 -1.20 -10.67
N THR A 65 -13.90 -0.28 -11.17
CA THR A 65 -12.51 -0.12 -10.71
C THR A 65 -12.44 0.19 -9.21
N THR A 66 -13.32 1.08 -8.73
CA THR A 66 -13.43 1.43 -7.31
C THR A 66 -13.83 0.23 -6.47
N THR A 67 -14.82 -0.55 -6.92
CA THR A 67 -15.24 -1.78 -6.22
C THR A 67 -14.08 -2.77 -6.11
N VAL A 68 -13.37 -3.03 -7.22
CA VAL A 68 -12.21 -3.93 -7.23
C VAL A 68 -11.11 -3.44 -6.28
N ASN A 69 -10.82 -2.13 -6.27
CA ASN A 69 -9.86 -1.53 -5.34
C ASN A 69 -10.25 -1.79 -3.88
N TRP A 70 -11.48 -1.46 -3.49
CA TRP A 70 -11.92 -1.66 -2.10
C TRP A 70 -12.00 -3.13 -1.69
N THR A 71 -12.38 -4.01 -2.61
CA THR A 71 -12.34 -5.46 -2.38
C THR A 71 -10.90 -5.95 -2.17
N ALA A 72 -9.95 -5.50 -2.99
CA ALA A 72 -8.55 -5.84 -2.81
C ALA A 72 -8.00 -5.32 -1.48
N ASN A 73 -8.37 -4.09 -1.09
CA ASN A 73 -8.01 -3.51 0.21
C ASN A 73 -8.56 -4.36 1.38
N LEU A 74 -9.82 -4.78 1.30
CA LEU A 74 -10.42 -5.69 2.29
C LEU A 74 -9.65 -7.01 2.36
N LEU A 75 -9.32 -7.61 1.21
CA LEU A 75 -8.56 -8.85 1.14
C LEU A 75 -7.17 -8.70 1.79
N VAL A 76 -6.45 -7.62 1.48
CA VAL A 76 -5.14 -7.33 2.09
C VAL A 76 -5.27 -7.16 3.60
N SER A 77 -6.28 -6.42 4.06
CA SER A 77 -6.53 -6.20 5.49
C SER A 77 -6.81 -7.50 6.25
N LEU A 78 -7.62 -8.40 5.67
CA LEU A 78 -7.94 -9.71 6.26
C LEU A 78 -6.74 -10.67 6.23
N THR A 79 -6.03 -10.71 5.11
CA THR A 79 -4.86 -11.59 4.92
C THR A 79 -3.68 -11.15 5.77
N PHE A 80 -3.42 -9.85 5.91
CA PHE A 80 -2.33 -9.33 6.72
C PHE A 80 -2.44 -9.76 8.19
N LEU A 81 -3.64 -9.64 8.78
CA LEU A 81 -3.86 -10.05 10.18
C LEU A 81 -3.71 -11.57 10.33
N THR A 82 -4.25 -12.35 9.40
CA THR A 82 -4.13 -13.81 9.42
C THR A 82 -2.69 -14.27 9.24
N LEU A 83 -1.94 -13.64 8.32
CA LEU A 83 -0.55 -13.95 8.00
C LEU A 83 0.37 -13.61 9.19
N THR A 84 0.18 -12.44 9.81
CA THR A 84 0.95 -12.05 11.00
C THR A 84 0.69 -12.98 12.18
N GLN A 85 -0.56 -13.39 12.42
CA GLN A 85 -0.92 -14.33 13.49
C GLN A 85 -0.42 -15.76 13.22
N ALA A 86 -0.53 -16.25 11.99
CA ALA A 86 -0.06 -17.58 11.61
C ALA A 86 1.46 -17.69 11.68
N LEU A 87 2.18 -16.68 11.17
CA LEU A 87 3.64 -16.68 11.15
C LEU A 87 4.26 -16.43 12.53
N SER A 88 3.64 -15.61 13.41
CA SER A 88 4.14 -15.44 14.81
C SER A 88 4.08 -16.74 15.61
N ARG A 89 3.19 -17.68 15.27
CA ARG A 89 3.13 -19.00 15.94
C ARG A 89 4.22 -19.98 15.49
N GLN A 90 4.83 -19.76 14.32
CA GLN A 90 5.67 -20.77 13.66
C GLN A 90 7.12 -20.31 13.44
N VAL A 91 7.38 -18.99 13.44
CA VAL A 91 8.70 -18.40 13.16
C VAL A 91 8.96 -17.21 14.12
N ASN A 92 10.22 -16.92 14.45
CA ASN A 92 10.60 -15.75 15.26
C ASN A 92 9.91 -14.46 14.75
N GLU A 93 9.34 -13.65 15.66
CA GLU A 93 8.53 -12.46 15.32
C GLU A 93 9.23 -11.46 14.37
N PHE A 94 10.56 -11.40 14.42
CA PHE A 94 11.36 -10.55 13.53
C PHE A 94 11.28 -10.95 12.04
N PHE A 95 11.15 -12.25 11.74
CA PHE A 95 11.04 -12.74 10.36
C PHE A 95 9.62 -12.53 9.81
N VAL A 96 8.61 -12.56 10.67
CA VAL A 96 7.20 -12.37 10.31
C VAL A 96 6.95 -11.00 9.70
N ILE A 97 7.43 -9.95 10.37
CA ILE A 97 7.28 -8.57 9.91
C ILE A 97 8.06 -8.41 8.60
N LYS A 98 9.31 -8.87 8.53
CA LYS A 98 10.11 -8.72 7.29
C LYS A 98 9.52 -9.48 6.10
N GLY A 99 9.04 -10.70 6.32
CA GLY A 99 8.45 -11.55 5.28
C GLY A 99 7.14 -11.00 4.73
N ALA A 100 6.24 -10.54 5.61
CA ALA A 100 4.97 -9.95 5.17
C ALA A 100 5.19 -8.69 4.33
N PHE A 101 6.00 -7.75 4.81
CA PHE A 101 6.31 -6.51 4.06
C PHE A 101 7.00 -6.80 2.73
N LEU A 102 7.93 -7.76 2.67
CA LEU A 102 8.62 -8.14 1.44
C LEU A 102 7.67 -8.78 0.42
N LEU A 103 6.72 -9.61 0.89
CA LEU A 103 5.72 -10.23 0.02
C LEU A 103 4.80 -9.18 -0.62
N TYR A 104 4.29 -8.22 0.16
CA TYR A 104 3.47 -7.14 -0.39
C TYR A 104 4.28 -6.19 -1.27
N ALA A 105 5.55 -5.91 -0.95
CA ALA A 105 6.44 -5.14 -1.81
C ALA A 105 6.75 -5.85 -3.14
N GLY A 106 6.90 -7.18 -3.11
CA GLY A 106 7.07 -7.98 -4.33
C GLY A 106 5.82 -7.93 -5.21
N LEU A 107 4.64 -8.13 -4.60
CA LEU A 107 3.37 -8.08 -5.31
C LEU A 107 3.10 -6.70 -5.94
N SER A 108 3.38 -5.62 -5.20
CA SER A 108 3.24 -4.26 -5.72
C SER A 108 4.24 -3.96 -6.85
N THR A 109 5.48 -4.46 -6.76
CA THR A 109 6.48 -4.31 -7.83
C THR A 109 6.05 -5.04 -9.10
N VAL A 110 5.53 -6.26 -9.00
CA VAL A 110 4.99 -6.98 -10.16
C VAL A 110 3.82 -6.20 -10.77
N GLY A 111 2.91 -5.70 -9.93
CA GLY A 111 1.81 -4.84 -10.39
C GLY A 111 2.29 -3.59 -11.12
N LEU A 112 3.34 -2.92 -10.61
CA LEU A 112 3.96 -1.76 -11.23
C LEU A 112 4.58 -2.09 -12.60
N VAL A 113 5.27 -3.24 -12.71
CA VAL A 113 5.86 -3.68 -13.98
C VAL A 113 4.78 -3.97 -15.02
N LEU A 114 3.72 -4.69 -14.63
CA LEU A 114 2.59 -4.95 -15.53
C LEU A 114 1.94 -3.64 -15.97
N PHE A 115 1.68 -2.73 -15.03
CA PHE A 115 1.12 -1.42 -15.33
C PHE A 115 2.00 -0.64 -16.31
N TYR A 116 3.32 -0.63 -16.12
CA TYR A 116 4.26 0.05 -17.01
C TYR A 116 4.28 -0.53 -18.44
N ILE A 117 4.06 -1.84 -18.59
CA ILE A 117 4.05 -2.51 -19.90
C ILE A 117 2.71 -2.35 -20.62
N PHE A 118 1.59 -2.45 -19.88
CA PHE A 118 0.25 -2.50 -20.46
C PHE A 118 -0.43 -1.14 -20.57
N LEU A 119 -0.02 -0.13 -19.81
CA LEU A 119 -0.60 1.20 -19.90
C LEU A 119 0.23 2.07 -20.86
N PRO A 120 -0.30 2.45 -22.04
CA PRO A 120 0.34 3.44 -22.87
C PRO A 120 0.33 4.80 -22.18
N GLU A 121 1.38 5.61 -22.38
CA GLU A 121 1.45 6.96 -21.82
C GLU A 121 0.30 7.82 -22.38
N THR A 122 -0.59 8.28 -21.50
CA THR A 122 -1.74 9.13 -21.85
C THR A 122 -1.44 10.63 -21.78
N LYS A 123 -0.24 10.99 -21.29
CA LYS A 123 0.15 12.38 -21.05
C LYS A 123 0.30 13.15 -22.36
N TYR A 124 -0.24 14.37 -22.38
CA TYR A 124 -0.24 15.31 -23.52
C TYR A 124 -1.17 14.97 -24.70
N HIS A 125 -2.00 13.94 -24.56
CA HIS A 125 -3.04 13.61 -25.53
C HIS A 125 -4.40 14.16 -25.10
N THR A 126 -5.23 14.55 -26.07
CA THR A 126 -6.64 14.89 -25.75
C THR A 126 -7.41 13.61 -25.44
N LEU A 127 -8.54 13.71 -24.74
CA LEU A 127 -9.36 12.54 -24.40
C LEU A 127 -9.78 11.74 -25.65
N ASP A 128 -10.01 12.43 -26.78
CA ASP A 128 -10.38 11.80 -28.05
C ASP A 128 -9.18 11.05 -28.68
N ASP A 129 -7.96 11.57 -28.54
CA ASP A 129 -6.73 10.90 -29.01
C ASP A 129 -6.41 9.65 -28.17
N VAL A 130 -6.65 9.71 -26.86
CA VAL A 130 -6.48 8.57 -25.95
C VAL A 130 -7.48 7.45 -26.28
N GLU A 131 -8.72 7.78 -26.64
CA GLU A 131 -9.69 6.80 -27.11
C GLU A 131 -9.20 6.06 -28.36
N PHE A 132 -8.53 6.76 -29.29
CA PHE A 132 -7.94 6.13 -30.48
C PHE A 132 -6.71 5.27 -30.18
N LEU A 133 -5.90 5.64 -29.18
CA LEU A 133 -4.71 4.89 -28.76
C LEU A 133 -5.03 3.58 -28.03
N ILE A 134 -6.17 3.52 -27.34
CA ILE A 134 -6.58 2.38 -26.52
C ILE A 134 -7.42 1.36 -27.31
N ARG A 135 -8.01 1.75 -28.44
CA ARG A 135 -8.83 0.90 -29.32
C ARG A 135 -8.02 0.03 -30.27
#